data_AF-A0A3D0M6V9-F1
#
_entry.id   AF-A0A3D0M6V9-F1
#
_cell.length_a   1.000
_cell.length_b   1.000
_cell.length_c   1.000
_cell.angle_alpha   90.00
_cell.angle_beta   90.00
_cell.angle_gamma   90.00
#
_symmetry.space_group_name_H-M   'P 1'
#
loop_
_entity.id
_entity.type
_entity.pdbx_description
1 polymer ?
#
loop_
_entity_poly.entity_id
_entity_poly.type
_entity_poly.pdbx_seq_one_letter_code
_entity_poly.pdbx_strand_id
1 'polypeptide(L)'
;MSEKLLPCPFCGGNKISVWDKSRYDVCVRCDKCDAQTDWLPTISDAITAWNNRTQPNEPLTLEQQKRMDGEPMWTVTNGVEGSGRWEIVDSVNDKYIRLCNPADESYDCESDTYGKTWLAYRNKVDEGVE
;
A
#
# COMPACT_ATOMS: atom_id res chain seq x y z
N MET A 1 -10.48 -16.66 -19.58
CA MET A 1 -9.73 -15.60 -18.87
C MET A 1 -8.92 -16.30 -17.80
N SER A 2 -7.60 -16.16 -17.80
CA SER A 2 -6.74 -16.92 -16.90
C SER A 2 -7.03 -16.53 -15.44
N GLU A 3 -7.52 -17.49 -14.66
CA GLU A 3 -7.85 -17.44 -13.22
C GLU A 3 -6.58 -17.28 -12.34
N LYS A 4 -5.64 -16.45 -12.79
CA LYS A 4 -4.34 -16.29 -12.15
C LYS A 4 -4.50 -15.33 -10.97
N LEU A 5 -4.25 -15.84 -9.77
CA LEU A 5 -4.24 -15.07 -8.54
C LEU A 5 -3.02 -14.13 -8.53
N LEU A 6 -3.25 -12.85 -8.23
CA LEU A 6 -2.19 -11.88 -7.95
C LEU A 6 -1.52 -12.20 -6.61
N PRO A 7 -0.22 -11.89 -6.45
CA PRO A 7 0.47 -12.05 -5.17
C PRO A 7 -0.20 -11.23 -4.06
N CYS A 8 0.02 -11.65 -2.81
CA CYS A 8 -0.51 -11.03 -1.62
C CYS A 8 0.07 -9.62 -1.46
N PRO A 9 -0.76 -8.57 -1.26
CA PRO A 9 -0.28 -7.20 -1.20
C PRO A 9 0.21 -6.85 0.22
N PHE A 10 -0.22 -7.62 1.23
CA PHE A 10 0.09 -7.42 2.63
C PHE A 10 1.52 -7.87 2.94
N CYS A 11 1.94 -9.02 2.41
CA CYS A 11 3.24 -9.63 2.74
C CYS A 11 4.15 -9.90 1.53
N GLY A 12 3.71 -9.51 0.33
CA GLY A 12 4.38 -9.82 -0.94
C GLY A 12 4.40 -11.31 -1.29
N GLY A 13 3.67 -12.15 -0.55
CA GLY A 13 3.68 -13.61 -0.73
C GLY A 13 3.01 -14.03 -2.04
N ASN A 14 3.62 -14.94 -2.78
CA ASN A 14 3.07 -15.52 -4.01
C ASN A 14 2.24 -16.79 -3.78
N LYS A 15 2.21 -17.30 -2.55
CA LYS A 15 1.49 -18.53 -2.19
C LYS A 15 0.06 -18.20 -1.77
N ILE A 16 -0.82 -18.21 -2.77
CA ILE A 16 -2.24 -17.90 -2.61
C ILE A 16 -3.06 -19.16 -2.91
N SER A 17 -3.99 -19.47 -2.00
CA SER A 17 -4.83 -20.67 -2.07
C SER A 17 -6.30 -20.28 -2.14
N VAL A 18 -7.06 -20.99 -2.97
CA VAL A 18 -8.53 -20.91 -2.98
C VAL A 18 -9.05 -21.97 -2.01
N TRP A 19 -9.89 -21.55 -1.07
CA TRP A 19 -10.52 -22.42 -0.08
C TRP A 19 -12.00 -22.52 -0.44
N ASP A 20 -12.46 -23.74 -0.74
CA ASP A 20 -13.85 -24.05 -1.03
C ASP A 20 -14.38 -24.97 0.08
N LYS A 21 -15.32 -24.46 0.87
CA LYS A 21 -15.98 -25.22 1.93
C LYS A 21 -17.34 -25.77 1.47
N SER A 22 -18.00 -25.09 0.54
CA SER A 22 -19.32 -25.45 0.00
C SER A 22 -19.58 -24.68 -1.31
N ARG A 23 -20.62 -25.08 -2.06
CA ARG A 23 -21.05 -24.43 -3.32
C ARG A 23 -21.31 -22.91 -3.23
N TYR A 24 -21.39 -22.34 -2.02
CA TYR A 24 -21.59 -20.90 -1.79
C TYR A 24 -20.58 -20.27 -0.82
N ASP A 25 -19.54 -21.03 -0.41
CA ASP A 25 -18.56 -20.58 0.57
C ASP A 25 -17.14 -20.76 0.01
N VAL A 26 -16.72 -19.82 -0.83
CA VAL A 26 -15.39 -19.78 -1.42
C VAL A 26 -14.64 -18.53 -0.98
N CYS A 27 -13.41 -18.67 -0.49
CA CYS A 27 -12.54 -17.53 -0.22
C CYS A 27 -11.15 -17.74 -0.81
N VAL A 28 -10.44 -16.65 -1.06
CA VAL A 28 -9.02 -16.68 -1.42
C VAL A 28 -8.21 -16.23 -0.22
N ARG A 29 -7.18 -17.00 0.14
CA ARG A 29 -6.32 -16.76 1.30
C ARG A 29 -4.85 -16.80 0.93
N CYS A 30 -4.05 -15.93 1.55
CA CYS A 30 -2.60 -16.03 1.53
C CYS A 30 -2.10 -16.98 2.64
N ASP A 31 -1.34 -18.00 2.26
CA ASP A 31 -0.79 -18.98 3.21
C ASP A 31 0.30 -18.41 4.15
N LYS A 32 0.84 -17.23 3.84
CA LYS A 32 1.96 -16.63 4.57
C LYS A 32 1.51 -15.72 5.71
N CYS A 33 0.48 -14.91 5.47
CA CYS A 33 0.03 -13.89 6.43
C CYS A 33 -1.46 -14.01 6.77
N ASP A 34 -2.11 -15.07 6.31
CA ASP A 34 -3.52 -15.38 6.57
C ASP A 34 -4.53 -14.31 6.14
N ALA A 35 -4.09 -13.34 5.34
CA ALA A 35 -4.99 -12.40 4.69
C ALA A 35 -5.93 -13.17 3.75
N GLN A 36 -7.23 -12.96 3.91
CA GLN A 36 -8.27 -13.63 3.13
C GLN A 36 -9.32 -12.65 2.63
N THR A 37 -9.98 -12.97 1.52
CA THR A 37 -11.23 -12.31 1.14
C THR A 37 -12.38 -12.76 2.04
N ASP A 38 -13.51 -12.07 1.94
CA ASP A 38 -14.78 -12.60 2.41
C ASP A 38 -15.13 -13.91 1.69
N TRP A 39 -16.04 -14.67 2.32
CA TRP A 39 -16.63 -15.86 1.71
C TRP A 39 -17.62 -15.42 0.64
N LEU A 40 -17.34 -15.84 -0.58
CA LEU A 40 -18.08 -15.46 -1.78
C LEU A 40 -18.74 -16.69 -2.42
N PRO A 41 -19.84 -16.48 -3.16
CA PRO A 41 -20.62 -17.60 -3.68
C PRO A 41 -19.88 -18.43 -4.73
N THR A 42 -18.91 -17.84 -5.43
CA THR A 42 -18.19 -18.50 -6.52
C THR A 42 -16.68 -18.29 -6.43
N ILE A 43 -15.91 -19.23 -6.98
CA ILE A 43 -14.46 -19.10 -7.16
C ILE A 43 -14.14 -17.85 -8.00
N SER A 44 -14.91 -17.58 -9.05
CA SER A 44 -14.69 -16.42 -9.91
C SER A 44 -14.85 -15.11 -9.14
N ASP A 45 -15.88 -15.00 -8.29
CA ASP A 45 -16.07 -13.82 -7.45
C ASP A 45 -14.94 -13.68 -6.44
N ALA A 46 -14.51 -14.79 -5.82
CA ALA A 46 -13.40 -14.79 -4.87
C ALA A 46 -12.06 -14.38 -5.51
N ILE A 47 -11.77 -14.89 -6.71
CA ILE A 47 -10.59 -14.50 -7.49
C ILE A 47 -10.69 -13.04 -7.93
N THR A 48 -11.87 -12.58 -8.34
CA THR A 48 -12.11 -11.20 -8.77
C THR A 48 -11.96 -10.25 -7.59
N ALA A 49 -12.55 -10.57 -6.45
CA ALA A 49 -12.42 -9.81 -5.22
C ALA A 49 -10.97 -9.80 -4.73
N TRP A 50 -10.26 -10.93 -4.82
CA TRP A 50 -8.82 -10.96 -4.58
C TRP A 50 -8.14 -10.00 -5.56
N ASN A 51 -8.18 -10.24 -6.86
CA ASN A 51 -7.39 -9.50 -7.84
C ASN A 51 -7.74 -7.99 -7.93
N ASN A 52 -8.96 -7.59 -7.58
CA ASN A 52 -9.39 -6.19 -7.57
C ASN A 52 -9.36 -5.55 -6.17
N ARG A 53 -8.86 -6.25 -5.14
CA ARG A 53 -8.73 -5.65 -3.81
C ARG A 53 -7.78 -4.45 -3.87
N THR A 54 -8.23 -3.32 -3.33
CA THR A 54 -7.33 -2.20 -3.05
C THR A 54 -6.21 -2.69 -2.14
N GLN A 55 -4.96 -2.39 -2.50
CA GLN A 55 -3.86 -2.62 -1.57
C GLN A 55 -4.15 -1.81 -0.30
N PRO A 56 -3.85 -2.35 0.90
CA PRO A 56 -3.87 -1.55 2.11
C PRO A 56 -3.01 -0.32 1.87
N ASN A 57 -3.60 0.87 2.00
CA ASN A 57 -2.85 2.11 1.94
C ASN A 57 -2.24 2.38 3.32
N GLU A 58 -1.47 1.41 3.81
CA GLU A 58 -0.71 1.55 5.04
C GLU A 58 0.47 2.50 4.82
N PRO A 59 0.93 3.18 5.88
CA PRO A 59 2.11 4.02 5.77
C PRO A 59 3.31 3.18 5.35
N LEU A 60 4.00 3.62 4.30
CA LEU A 60 5.22 2.99 3.80
C LEU A 60 6.29 3.04 4.89
N THR A 61 6.98 1.95 5.14
CA THR A 61 8.19 2.00 5.98
C THR A 61 9.28 2.84 5.31
N LEU A 62 10.25 3.33 6.09
CA LEU A 62 11.42 4.05 5.56
C LEU A 62 12.13 3.24 4.46
N GLU A 63 12.32 1.94 4.68
CA GLU A 63 12.95 1.04 3.71
C GLU A 63 12.13 0.88 2.43
N GLN A 64 10.79 0.97 2.51
CA GLN A 64 9.93 0.94 1.33
C GLN A 64 10.00 2.26 0.55
N GLN A 65 9.98 3.41 1.23
CA GLN A 65 10.14 4.71 0.58
C GLN A 65 11.48 4.83 -0.15
N LYS A 66 12.57 4.39 0.48
CA LYS A 66 13.91 4.39 -0.15
C LYS A 66 13.96 3.56 -1.45
N ARG A 67 13.05 2.60 -1.61
CA ARG A 67 12.94 1.76 -2.81
C ARG A 67 11.97 2.31 -3.85
N MET A 68 11.25 3.40 -3.56
CA MET A 68 10.37 4.09 -4.50
C MET A 68 11.17 5.01 -5.43
N ASP A 69 12.14 4.42 -6.14
CA ASP A 69 13.02 5.10 -7.08
C ASP A 69 12.20 5.70 -8.25
N GLY A 70 11.90 7.00 -8.16
CA GLY A 70 11.10 7.71 -9.15
C GLY A 70 9.59 7.44 -9.11
N GLU A 71 9.09 6.67 -8.13
CA GLU A 71 7.65 6.43 -7.99
C GLU A 71 6.99 7.52 -7.12
N PRO A 72 5.82 8.04 -7.51
CA PRO A 72 5.09 9.03 -6.71
C PRO A 72 4.51 8.36 -5.45
N MET A 73 4.70 9.04 -4.32
CA MET A 73 4.16 8.70 -3.02
C MET A 73 3.37 9.88 -2.46
N TRP A 74 2.30 9.58 -1.71
CA TRP A 74 1.48 10.58 -1.05
C TRP A 74 1.99 10.82 0.36
N THR A 75 2.48 12.02 0.66
CA THR A 75 2.94 12.37 2.00
C THR A 75 1.91 13.21 2.73
N VAL A 76 1.81 13.00 4.03
CA VAL A 76 0.98 13.80 4.93
C VAL A 76 1.79 14.20 6.15
N THR A 77 1.53 15.39 6.66
CA THR A 77 2.09 15.86 7.92
C THR A 77 1.10 15.53 9.04
N ASN A 78 1.55 14.81 10.06
CA ASN A 78 0.73 14.42 11.20
C ASN A 78 0.19 15.66 11.92
N GLY A 79 -1.14 15.71 12.12
CA GLY A 79 -1.81 16.81 12.82
C GLY A 79 -2.04 18.07 11.97
N VAL A 80 -1.78 18.01 10.65
CA VAL A 80 -2.07 19.11 9.72
C VAL A 80 -3.06 18.61 8.66
N GLU A 81 -4.32 18.97 8.82
CA GLU A 81 -5.39 18.68 7.87
C GLU A 81 -5.09 19.28 6.50
N GLY A 82 -5.30 18.51 5.43
CA GLY A 82 -5.05 18.98 4.06
C GLY A 82 -3.57 19.15 3.70
N SER A 83 -2.64 18.63 4.52
CA SER A 83 -1.20 18.64 4.20
C SER A 83 -0.79 17.61 3.14
N GLY A 84 -1.75 16.79 2.69
CA GLY A 84 -1.55 15.71 1.74
C GLY A 84 -1.07 16.18 0.36
N ARG A 85 0.04 15.62 -0.12
CA ARG A 85 0.66 15.99 -1.41
C ARG A 85 1.38 14.81 -2.07
N TRP A 86 1.44 14.85 -3.40
CA TRP A 86 2.19 13.88 -4.19
C TRP A 86 3.65 14.29 -4.31
N GLU A 87 4.55 13.39 -3.96
CA GLU A 87 5.98 13.65 -3.91
C GLU A 87 6.77 12.42 -4.37
N ILE A 88 7.99 12.65 -4.84
CA ILE A 88 8.89 11.59 -5.29
C ILE A 88 10.16 11.66 -4.45
N VAL A 89 10.72 10.50 -4.12
CA VAL A 89 12.04 10.42 -3.48
C VAL A 89 13.10 10.69 -4.55
N ASP A 90 13.80 11.82 -4.41
CA ASP A 90 14.87 12.22 -5.33
C ASP A 90 16.22 11.67 -4.87
N SER A 91 16.51 11.75 -3.57
CA SER A 91 17.72 11.17 -3.00
C SER A 91 17.55 10.83 -1.52
N VAL A 92 18.33 9.86 -1.05
CA VAL A 92 18.30 9.39 0.33
C VAL A 92 19.72 9.33 0.85
N ASN A 93 19.95 9.99 1.99
CA ASN A 93 21.17 9.90 2.77
C ASN A 93 20.88 9.29 4.15
N ASP A 94 21.92 9.01 4.94
CA ASP A 94 21.78 8.39 6.26
C ASP A 94 20.92 9.19 7.25
N LYS A 95 20.81 10.51 7.04
CA LYS A 95 20.09 11.43 7.92
C LYS A 95 18.83 12.03 7.29
N TYR A 96 18.83 12.26 5.99
CA TYR A 96 17.80 13.02 5.28
C TYR A 96 17.25 12.27 4.07
N ILE A 97 15.96 12.45 3.79
CA ILE A 97 15.26 12.01 2.58
C ILE A 97 14.88 13.28 1.82
N ARG A 98 15.38 13.44 0.60
CA ARG A 98 14.99 14.54 -0.28
C ARG A 98 13.72 14.17 -1.02
N LEU A 99 12.69 14.98 -0.84
CA LEU A 99 11.41 14.85 -1.51
C LEU A 99 11.25 15.98 -2.53
N CYS A 100 10.73 15.63 -3.70
CA CYS A 100 10.42 16.58 -4.77
C CYS A 100 8.92 16.54 -5.09
N ASN A 101 8.30 17.70 -5.18
CA ASN A 101 6.91 17.88 -5.61
C ASN A 101 6.88 18.26 -7.12
N PRO A 102 5.87 17.87 -7.91
CA PRO A 102 5.64 18.38 -9.27
C PRO A 102 5.64 19.91 -9.44
N ALA A 103 5.56 20.70 -8.38
CA ALA A 103 5.81 22.15 -8.41
C ALA A 103 7.30 22.56 -8.52
N ASP A 104 8.21 21.58 -8.69
CA ASP A 104 9.69 21.74 -8.71
C ASP A 104 10.28 22.24 -7.39
N GLU A 105 9.51 22.09 -6.30
CA GLU A 105 9.98 22.34 -4.95
C GLU A 105 10.59 21.06 -4.39
N SER A 106 11.83 21.16 -3.91
CA SER A 106 12.54 20.07 -3.23
C SER A 106 12.91 20.48 -1.81
N TYR A 107 12.77 19.55 -0.87
CA TYR A 107 13.14 19.79 0.52
C TYR A 107 13.60 18.50 1.19
N ASP A 108 14.40 18.67 2.25
CA ASP A 108 15.05 17.58 2.96
C ASP A 108 14.28 17.26 4.25
N CYS A 109 13.72 16.06 4.34
CA CYS A 109 13.07 15.54 5.53
C CYS A 109 14.04 14.71 6.38
N GLU A 110 14.09 14.97 7.69
CA GLU A 110 14.86 14.13 8.60
C GLU A 110 14.20 12.76 8.77
N SER A 111 14.96 11.70 8.50
CA SER A 111 14.45 10.32 8.53
C SER A 111 14.00 9.87 9.92
N ASP A 112 14.50 10.47 11.00
CA ASP A 112 14.14 10.19 12.40
C ASP A 112 12.81 10.83 12.85
N THR A 113 12.32 11.79 12.06
CA THR A 113 11.01 12.42 12.23
C THR A 113 9.89 11.63 11.53
N TYR A 114 10.26 10.71 10.64
CA TYR A 114 9.32 9.81 9.97
C TYR A 114 8.53 8.97 10.99
N GLY A 115 7.22 8.87 10.80
CA GLY A 115 6.32 8.19 11.74
C GLY A 115 5.91 9.03 12.96
N LYS A 116 6.56 10.18 13.19
CA LYS A 116 6.20 11.13 14.25
C LYS A 116 5.54 12.36 13.68
N THR A 117 6.20 13.02 12.73
CA THR A 117 5.74 14.30 12.15
C THR A 117 5.15 14.14 10.77
N TRP A 118 5.51 13.09 10.02
CA TRP A 118 4.97 12.84 8.69
C TRP A 118 4.93 11.34 8.37
N LEU A 119 4.05 10.98 7.45
CA LEU A 119 3.83 9.64 6.94
C LEU A 119 3.77 9.67 5.41
N ALA A 120 4.20 8.59 4.79
CA ALA A 120 4.17 8.42 3.34
C ALA A 120 3.30 7.22 2.97
N TYR A 121 2.56 7.31 1.88
CA TYR A 121 1.63 6.31 1.41
C TYR A 121 1.83 6.06 -0.08
N ARG A 122 1.49 4.86 -0.55
CA ARG A 122 1.57 4.55 -1.99
C ARG A 122 0.44 5.23 -2.78
N ASN A 123 -0.72 5.38 -2.16
CA ASN A 123 -1.89 6.02 -2.76
C ASN A 123 -2.32 7.22 -1.92
N LYS A 124 -3.12 8.11 -2.52
CA LYS A 124 -3.81 9.16 -1.79
C LYS A 124 -4.62 8.53 -0.66
N VAL A 125 -4.36 8.94 0.58
CA VAL A 125 -5.28 8.67 1.69
C VAL A 125 -6.48 9.57 1.49
N ASP A 126 -7.65 8.98 1.32
CA ASP A 126 -8.89 9.74 1.45
C ASP A 126 -8.94 10.16 2.93
N GLU A 127 -8.85 11.47 3.20
CA GLU A 127 -9.08 12.05 4.52
C GLU A 127 -10.59 11.94 4.80
N GLY A 128 -11.06 10.70 4.91
CA GLY A 128 -12.43 10.30 5.06
C GLY A 128 -12.72 9.97 6.50
N VAL A 129 -13.08 11.02 7.25
CA VAL A 129 -14.10 11.09 8.31
C VAL A 129 -14.09 9.93 9.32
N GLU A 130 -13.54 10.21 10.50
CA GLU A 130 -13.89 9.50 11.73
C GLU A 130 -15.37 9.74 12.09
#